data_AF-A0A6L2NAQ5-F1
#
_entry.id   AF-A0A6L2NAQ5-F1
#
_cell.length_a   1.000
_cell.length_b   1.000
_cell.length_c   1.000
_cell.angle_alpha   90.00
_cell.angle_beta   90.00
_cell.angle_gamma   90.00
#
_symmetry.space_group_name_H-M   'P 1'
#
loop_
_entity.id
_entity.type
_entity.pdbx_description
1 polymer ?
#
loop_
_entity_poly.entity_id
_entity_poly.type
_entity_poly.pdbx_seq_one_letter_code
_entity_poly.pdbx_strand_id
1 'polypeptide(L)'
;MVTDIPGTTDSSFGNEVVSYDIPRPNIGIHRYVFLLFKQKGRQTVSCPTSRGMFNTRSFARENDLGLPVAANFFNCQRETAARRR
;
A
#
# COMPACT_ATOMS: atom_id res chain seq x y z
N MET A 1 -3.57 4.25 1.03
CA MET A 1 -3.65 4.02 -0.43
C MET A 1 -3.83 5.38 -1.07
N VAL A 2 -2.99 5.68 -2.04
CA VAL A 2 -3.00 6.94 -2.78
C VAL A 2 -3.22 6.61 -4.26
N THR A 3 -4.16 7.28 -4.91
CA THR A 3 -4.49 7.13 -6.33
C THR A 3 -4.11 8.40 -7.11
N ASP A 4 -4.21 8.35 -8.43
CA ASP A 4 -4.13 9.54 -9.31
C ASP A 4 -2.83 10.35 -9.19
N ILE A 5 -1.74 9.70 -8.77
CA ILE A 5 -0.41 10.31 -8.71
C ILE A 5 0.05 10.67 -10.14
N PRO A 6 0.31 11.95 -10.45
CA PRO A 6 0.87 12.33 -11.73
C PRO A 6 2.23 11.67 -12.00
N GLY A 7 2.52 11.40 -13.28
CA GLY A 7 3.83 10.86 -13.66
C GLY A 7 4.95 11.78 -13.20
N THR A 8 6.08 11.21 -12.76
CA THR A 8 7.29 11.93 -12.28
C THR A 8 7.14 12.76 -10.99
N THR A 9 5.99 12.72 -10.33
CA THR A 9 5.81 13.33 -8.99
C THR A 9 5.84 12.26 -7.89
N ASP A 10 5.56 12.66 -6.65
CA ASP A 10 5.42 11.76 -5.51
C ASP A 10 3.97 11.66 -4.99
N SER A 11 3.74 10.85 -3.96
CA SER A 11 2.42 10.55 -3.41
C SER A 11 1.68 11.77 -2.84
N SER A 12 2.37 12.87 -2.52
CA SER A 12 1.72 14.10 -2.03
C SER A 12 0.84 14.79 -3.09
N PHE A 13 1.08 14.50 -4.37
CA PHE A 13 0.29 15.03 -5.49
C PHE A 13 -0.89 14.12 -5.89
N GLY A 14 -1.01 12.94 -5.27
CA GLY A 14 -2.10 12.02 -5.49
C GLY A 14 -3.31 12.29 -4.58
N ASN A 15 -4.36 11.50 -4.77
CA ASN A 15 -5.55 11.49 -3.93
C ASN A 15 -5.44 10.39 -2.87
N GLU A 16 -5.36 10.75 -1.59
CA GLU A 16 -5.35 9.79 -0.50
C GLU A 16 -6.76 9.26 -0.23
N VAL A 17 -7.05 8.05 -0.71
CA VAL A 17 -8.36 7.38 -0.52
C VAL A 17 -8.43 6.51 0.73
N VAL A 18 -7.27 6.13 1.27
CA VAL A 18 -7.15 5.40 2.53
C VAL A 18 -5.94 5.97 3.25
N SER A 19 -6.13 6.52 4.45
CA SER A 19 -5.03 7.11 5.22
C SER A 19 -3.87 6.13 5.48
N TYR A 20 -2.66 6.64 5.61
CA TYR A 20 -1.56 5.81 6.14
C TYR A 20 -1.86 5.33 7.57
N ASP A 21 -1.52 4.07 7.87
CA ASP A 21 -1.62 3.50 9.21
C ASP A 21 -0.28 2.84 9.59
N ILE A 22 0.17 3.09 10.81
CA ILE A 22 1.53 2.77 11.24
C ILE A 22 1.67 1.25 11.45
N PRO A 23 2.71 0.60 10.90
CA PRO A 23 3.04 -0.80 11.16
C PRO A 23 3.15 -1.10 12.66
N ARG A 24 2.23 -1.92 13.20
CA ARG A 24 2.24 -2.40 14.59
C ARG A 24 2.02 -3.92 14.64
N PRO A 25 2.96 -4.74 14.16
CA PRO A 25 2.81 -6.18 14.16
C PRO A 25 2.84 -6.73 15.60
N ASN A 26 1.94 -7.68 15.90
CA ASN A 26 1.83 -8.25 17.26
C ASN A 26 2.73 -9.48 17.48
N ILE A 27 2.81 -10.39 16.49
CA ILE A 27 3.48 -11.68 16.59
C ILE A 27 4.32 -11.93 15.33
N GLY A 28 5.60 -12.23 15.52
CA GLY A 28 6.52 -12.59 14.44
C GLY A 28 7.00 -11.39 13.60
N ILE A 29 7.66 -11.71 12.48
CA ILE A 29 8.17 -10.75 11.51
C ILE A 29 7.17 -10.65 10.36
N HIS A 30 6.67 -9.44 10.11
CA HIS A 30 5.69 -9.13 9.08
C HIS A 30 6.35 -8.41 7.91
N ARG A 31 5.86 -8.69 6.70
CA ARG A 31 6.26 -7.97 5.48
C ARG A 31 5.26 -6.86 5.20
N TYR A 32 5.75 -5.64 5.09
CA TYR A 32 4.96 -4.48 4.67
C TYR A 32 5.38 -4.10 3.26
N VAL A 33 4.43 -4.20 2.33
CA VAL A 33 4.70 -4.14 0.89
C VAL A 33 4.11 -2.86 0.31
N PHE A 34 4.94 -2.10 -0.41
CA PHE A 34 4.53 -1.01 -1.28
C PHE A 34 4.46 -1.52 -2.71
N LEU A 35 3.32 -1.28 -3.37
CA LEU A 35 3.10 -1.66 -4.77
C LEU A 35 2.68 -0.42 -5.55
N LEU A 36 3.27 -0.24 -6.73
CA LEU A 36 2.92 0.84 -7.66
C LEU A 36 2.27 0.22 -8.90
N PHE A 37 1.13 0.78 -9.28
CA PHE A 37 0.39 0.38 -10.48
C PHE A 37 0.23 1.59 -11.40
N LYS A 38 0.18 1.33 -12.72
CA LYS A 38 -0.11 2.36 -13.71
C LYS A 38 -1.61 2.37 -14.01
N GLN A 39 -2.29 3.46 -13.67
CA GLN A 39 -3.71 3.65 -14.01
C GLN A 39 -3.90 3.89 -15.51
N LYS A 40 -5.02 3.43 -16.07
CA LYS A 40 -5.42 3.73 -17.46
C LYS A 40 -5.88 5.19 -17.63
N GLY A 41 -6.37 5.82 -16.55
CA GLY A 41 -6.79 7.21 -16.52
C GLY A 41 -6.90 7.74 -15.09
N ARG A 42 -7.23 9.02 -14.94
CA ARG A 42 -7.53 9.62 -13.63
C ARG A 42 -8.93 9.21 -13.17
N GLN A 43 -9.12 9.10 -11.86
CA GLN A 43 -10.41 8.78 -11.22
C GLN A 43 -11.01 7.44 -11.69
N THR A 44 -10.17 6.49 -12.13
CA THR A 44 -10.60 5.16 -12.57
C THR A 44 -10.46 4.08 -11.50
N VAL A 45 -10.00 4.44 -10.30
CA VAL A 45 -9.74 3.49 -9.21
C VAL A 45 -10.74 3.73 -8.09
N SER A 46 -11.43 2.67 -7.71
CA SER A 46 -12.39 2.65 -6.61
C SER A 46 -11.71 2.56 -5.24
N CYS A 47 -12.30 3.22 -4.25
CA CYS A 47 -11.83 3.15 -2.87
C CYS A 47 -12.21 1.78 -2.26
N PRO A 48 -11.28 1.06 -1.62
CA PRO A 48 -11.62 -0.18 -0.93
C PRO A 48 -12.48 0.10 0.31
N THR A 49 -13.46 -0.77 0.57
CA THR A 49 -14.42 -0.59 1.68
C THR A 49 -13.82 -0.88 3.07
N SER A 50 -12.79 -1.72 3.15
CA SER A 50 -12.16 -2.11 4.41
C SER A 50 -10.68 -2.40 4.23
N ARG A 51 -9.90 -2.17 5.30
CA ARG A 51 -8.49 -2.60 5.39
C ARG A 51 -8.35 -4.11 5.62
N GLY A 52 -9.32 -4.71 6.31
CA GLY A 52 -9.32 -6.13 6.62
C GLY A 52 -9.59 -6.97 5.38
N MET A 53 -8.91 -8.12 5.26
CA MET A 53 -9.06 -9.06 4.14
C MET A 53 -8.79 -8.43 2.75
N PHE A 54 -8.06 -7.32 2.69
CA PHE A 54 -7.69 -6.69 1.44
C PHE A 54 -6.81 -7.63 0.59
N ASN A 55 -7.21 -7.85 -0.66
CA ASN A 55 -6.45 -8.65 -1.61
C ASN A 55 -6.00 -7.79 -2.80
N THR A 56 -4.69 -7.55 -2.90
CA THR A 56 -4.13 -6.70 -3.96
C THR A 56 -4.39 -7.24 -5.38
N ARG A 57 -4.38 -8.56 -5.57
CA ARG A 57 -4.60 -9.15 -6.91
C ARG A 57 -6.05 -8.98 -7.36
N SER A 58 -7.01 -9.18 -6.47
CA SER A 58 -8.42 -8.93 -6.77
C SER A 58 -8.65 -7.44 -7.04
N PHE A 59 -8.12 -6.56 -6.19
CA PHE A 59 -8.21 -5.12 -6.37
C PHE A 59 -7.63 -4.65 -7.72
N ALA A 60 -6.46 -5.15 -8.12
CA ALA A 60 -5.85 -4.81 -9.40
C ALA A 60 -6.68 -5.28 -10.60
N ARG A 61 -7.36 -6.42 -10.49
CA ARG A 61 -8.27 -6.94 -11.52
C ARG A 61 -9.54 -6.08 -11.61
N GLU A 62 -10.15 -5.78 -10.47
CA GLU A 62 -11.40 -5.00 -10.39
C GLU A 62 -11.22 -3.55 -10.90
N ASN A 63 -10.02 -2.99 -10.76
CA ASN A 63 -9.69 -1.63 -11.20
C ASN A 63 -8.83 -1.59 -12.48
N ASP A 64 -8.73 -2.70 -13.22
CA ASP A 64 -8.03 -2.75 -14.51
C ASP A 64 -6.56 -2.27 -14.49
N LEU A 65 -5.87 -2.48 -13.36
CA LEU A 65 -4.51 -1.98 -13.11
C LEU A 65 -3.40 -2.82 -13.74
N GLY A 66 -3.71 -4.06 -14.15
CA GLY A 66 -2.73 -5.00 -14.69
C GLY A 66 -1.70 -5.47 -13.65
N LEU A 67 -0.44 -5.65 -14.09
CA LEU A 67 0.68 -6.02 -13.22
C LEU A 67 1.31 -4.78 -12.56
N PRO A 68 1.88 -4.93 -11.35
CA PRO A 68 2.60 -3.82 -10.71
C PRO A 68 3.80 -3.40 -11.54
N VAL A 69 4.02 -2.10 -11.68
CA VAL A 69 5.19 -1.52 -12.38
C VAL A 69 6.41 -1.39 -11.48
N ALA A 70 6.20 -1.32 -10.16
CA ALA A 70 7.25 -1.35 -9.16
C ALA A 70 6.73 -1.95 -7.85
N ALA A 71 7.65 -2.51 -7.06
CA ALA A 71 7.36 -3.04 -5.74
C ALA A 71 8.56 -2.80 -4.82
N ASN A 72 8.28 -2.49 -3.55
CA ASN A 72 9.28 -2.49 -2.49
C ASN A 72 8.66 -3.07 -1.22
N PHE A 73 9.46 -3.59 -0.30
CA PHE A 73 8.96 -4.06 0.97
C PHE A 73 9.99 -3.94 2.07
N PHE A 74 9.53 -3.95 3.31
CA PHE A 74 10.39 -4.07 4.48
C PHE A 74 9.80 -5.09 5.45
N ASN A 75 10.67 -5.62 6.30
CA ASN A 75 10.29 -6.47 7.41
C ASN A 75 10.12 -5.60 8.66
N CYS A 76 9.08 -5.88 9.45
CA CYS A 76 8.83 -5.21 10.71
C CYS A 76 8.35 -6.24 11.74
N GLN A 77 8.78 -6.07 12.98
CA GLN A 77 8.36 -6.88 14.12
C GLN A 77 8.04 -5.96 15.29
N ARG A 78 7.33 -6.49 16.29
CA ARG A 78 7.02 -5.74 17.50
C ARG A 78 8.31 -5.22 18.12
N GLU A 79 8.33 -3.94 18.48
CA GLU A 79 9.47 -3.36 19.19
C GLU A 79 9.72 -4.14 20.48
N THR A 80 10.91 -4.71 20.61
CA THR A 80 11.34 -5.39 21.82
C THR A 80 11.90 -4.36 22.78
N ALA A 81 11.48 -4.39 24.05
CA ALA A 81 12.06 -3.54 25.08
C ALA A 81 13.60 -3.61 25.04
N ALA A 82 14.27 -2.47 25.12
CA ALA A 82 15.72 -2.39 25.13
C ALA A 82 16.26 -3.26 26.27
N ARG A 83 16.90 -4.38 25.93
CA ARG A 83 17.61 -5.20 26.91
C ARG A 83 18.90 -4.46 27.23
N ARG A 84 18.99 -3.81 28.40
CA ARG A 84 20.28 -3.28 28.91
C ARG A 84 21.28 -4.44 28.90
N ARG A 85 22.40 -4.23 28.19
CA ARG A 85 23.49 -5.19 28.08
C ARG A 85 24.49 -4.97 29.21
#